data_AF-A0A6P1W562-F1
#
_entry.id   AF-A0A6P1W562-F1
#
_cell.length_a   1.000
_cell.length_b   1.000
_cell.length_c   1.000
_cell.angle_alpha   90.00
_cell.angle_beta   90.00
_cell.angle_gamma   90.00
#
_symmetry.space_group_name_H-M   'P 1'
#
loop_
_entity.id
_entity.type
_entity.pdbx_description
1 polymer ?
#
loop_
_entity_poly.entity_id
_entity_poly.type
_entity_poly.pdbx_seq_one_letter_code
_entity_poly.pdbx_strand_id
1 'polypeptide(L)'
;MDNVELLSRIQFAFTIAFHYIYPPLSIGLGVCLVVMEGLYLKTKNKVYEELTRFWVKIFALIFGIGVATGIVMEFEFGTNWATYSRYVGDIFGSALAAEGIFAFALESAFLGILLFGWNKVSPRVHFMATVLVALGSIFSALWIVVANSWQQTPSGYRIEGKGMHARAIVTDFWAMVFNPSSIERYSHVLIGALLAGSFLVLSVSAWYILKKQYILHAQAAFRIALWVAAVSSLAQLFTGSKSAEVVTKYQPAKLAAMEGHFDKLAPADMYLVGWVNAKEQKTTGIKIPGGLSFLVHQDSKAPIPGLNSIRPEDRPTAVNFVFQTYHLMVAIGITLIGLTLFSLFMLYRKKLFETRWLMGIFVFSVLLPQIANQVGWYTAEVGRQPWVVYGLLRTSNALSQAVKAEHVLASLILFTFIYMMLFGLFLYLLNKKIQHGPDVIDSDQEEPSSRMNPVFN
;
A
#
# COMPACT_ATOMS: atom_id res chain seq x y z
N MET A 1 -4.13 12.47 30.06
CA MET A 1 -3.29 11.66 29.14
C MET A 1 -4.11 11.19 27.94
N ASP A 2 -5.38 10.81 28.13
CA ASP A 2 -6.29 10.32 27.08
C ASP A 2 -6.43 11.26 25.86
N ASN A 3 -6.50 12.57 26.08
CA ASN A 3 -6.56 13.53 24.96
C ASN A 3 -5.26 13.58 24.14
N VAL A 4 -4.09 13.39 24.76
CA VAL A 4 -2.79 13.40 24.05
C VAL A 4 -2.64 12.12 23.24
N GLU A 5 -3.00 10.97 23.81
CA GLU A 5 -2.97 9.69 23.11
C GLU A 5 -3.85 9.74 21.86
N LEU A 6 -5.12 10.13 22.04
CA LEU A 6 -6.09 10.15 20.94
C LEU A 6 -5.65 11.10 19.83
N LEU A 7 -5.21 12.32 20.18
CA LEU A 7 -4.71 13.28 19.20
C LEU A 7 -3.47 12.78 18.48
N SER A 8 -2.52 12.14 19.19
CA SER A 8 -1.30 11.59 18.58
C SER A 8 -1.61 10.45 17.62
N ARG A 9 -2.60 9.61 17.96
CA ARG A 9 -3.08 8.54 17.08
C ARG A 9 -3.79 9.08 15.86
N ILE A 10 -4.63 10.10 16.01
CA ILE A 10 -5.32 10.76 14.88
C ILE A 10 -4.29 11.42 13.96
N GLN A 11 -3.33 12.15 14.52
CA GLN A 11 -2.28 12.78 13.73
C GLN A 11 -1.47 11.76 12.96
N PHE A 12 -0.94 10.73 13.63
CA PHE A 12 -0.17 9.68 12.95
C PHE A 12 -1.00 8.93 11.90
N ALA A 13 -2.28 8.68 12.17
CA ALA A 13 -3.19 8.05 11.20
C ALA A 13 -3.43 8.94 9.98
N PHE A 14 -3.57 10.26 10.18
CA PHE A 14 -3.75 11.22 9.09
C PHE A 14 -2.50 11.32 8.22
N THR A 15 -1.33 11.49 8.84
CA THR A 15 -0.06 11.66 8.14
C THR A 15 0.33 10.41 7.38
N ILE A 16 0.23 9.23 8.00
CA ILE A 16 0.57 7.96 7.34
C ILE A 16 -0.41 7.62 6.22
N ALA A 17 -1.72 7.88 6.42
CA ALA A 17 -2.71 7.64 5.36
C ALA A 17 -2.45 8.55 4.15
N PHE A 18 -2.08 9.81 4.39
CA PHE A 18 -1.71 10.74 3.33
C PHE A 18 -0.45 10.29 2.59
N HIS A 19 0.62 9.96 3.34
CA HIS A 19 1.85 9.44 2.75
C HIS A 19 1.59 8.19 1.91
N TYR A 20 0.79 7.24 2.41
CA TYR A 20 0.55 5.96 1.76
C TYR A 20 -0.24 6.05 0.44
N ILE A 21 -0.72 7.22 0.02
CA ILE A 21 -1.25 7.42 -1.33
C ILE A 21 -0.16 7.23 -2.39
N TYR A 22 1.07 7.66 -2.10
CA TYR A 22 2.13 7.83 -3.11
C TYR A 22 3.00 6.58 -3.32
N PRO A 23 3.56 5.91 -2.27
CA PRO A 23 4.43 4.75 -2.47
C PRO A 23 3.79 3.61 -3.27
N PRO A 24 2.54 3.20 -3.03
CA PRO A 24 1.89 2.16 -3.82
C PRO A 24 1.79 2.51 -5.31
N LEU A 25 1.51 3.78 -5.63
CA LEU A 25 1.47 4.26 -7.01
C LEU A 25 2.85 4.19 -7.66
N SER A 26 3.89 4.67 -6.97
CA SER A 26 5.27 4.64 -7.47
C SER A 26 5.73 3.21 -7.74
N ILE A 27 5.54 2.28 -6.80
CA ILE A 27 5.95 0.88 -6.93
C ILE A 27 5.26 0.22 -8.14
N GLY A 28 3.93 0.30 -8.22
CA GLY A 28 3.20 -0.35 -9.32
C GLY A 28 3.46 0.31 -10.68
N LEU A 29 3.62 1.64 -10.72
CA LEU A 29 3.97 2.36 -11.94
C LEU A 29 5.40 2.06 -12.39
N GLY A 30 6.34 1.90 -11.45
CA GLY A 30 7.73 1.51 -11.72
C GLY A 30 7.80 0.16 -12.45
N VAL A 31 7.01 -0.84 -12.02
CA VAL A 31 6.92 -2.12 -12.74
C VAL A 31 6.34 -1.95 -14.15
N CYS A 32 5.32 -1.10 -14.31
CA CYS A 32 4.77 -0.81 -15.64
C CYS A 32 5.81 -0.14 -16.55
N LEU A 33 6.62 0.79 -16.02
CA LEU A 33 7.71 1.45 -16.74
C LEU A 33 8.78 0.44 -17.20
N VAL A 34 9.18 -0.50 -16.33
CA VAL A 34 10.11 -1.58 -16.70
C VAL A 34 9.55 -2.40 -17.86
N VAL A 35 8.26 -2.75 -17.84
CA VAL A 35 7.65 -3.52 -18.93
C VAL A 35 7.59 -2.69 -20.23
N MET A 36 7.18 -1.42 -20.15
CA MET A 36 7.10 -0.53 -21.32
C MET A 36 8.48 -0.35 -21.96
N GLU A 37 9.49 0.00 -21.18
CA GLU A 37 10.83 0.24 -21.73
C GLU A 37 11.50 -1.05 -22.20
N GLY A 38 11.29 -2.17 -21.51
CA GLY A 38 11.75 -3.49 -21.96
C GLY A 38 11.15 -3.88 -23.30
N LEU A 39 9.85 -3.61 -23.51
CA LEU A 39 9.18 -3.81 -24.80
C LEU A 39 9.74 -2.89 -25.87
N TYR A 40 10.04 -1.62 -25.56
CA TYR A 40 10.74 -0.73 -26.49
C TYR A 40 12.10 -1.30 -26.90
N LEU A 41 12.92 -1.74 -25.94
CA LEU A 41 14.24 -2.30 -26.25
C LEU A 41 14.17 -3.55 -27.12
N LYS A 42 13.18 -4.41 -26.88
CA LYS A 42 12.95 -5.66 -27.62
C LYS A 42 12.37 -5.43 -29.02
N THR A 43 11.37 -4.57 -29.15
CA THR A 43 10.59 -4.41 -30.39
C THR A 43 11.01 -3.22 -31.24
N LYS A 44 11.73 -2.26 -30.66
CA LYS A 44 12.03 -0.93 -31.25
C LYS A 44 10.80 -0.11 -31.64
N ASN A 45 9.61 -0.49 -31.16
CA ASN A 45 8.39 0.26 -31.40
C ASN A 45 8.37 1.56 -30.58
N LYS A 46 8.31 2.69 -31.27
CA LYS A 46 8.35 4.06 -30.69
C LYS A 46 7.24 4.37 -29.71
N VAL A 47 6.10 3.70 -29.83
CA VAL A 47 4.95 3.86 -28.94
C VAL A 47 5.33 3.55 -27.49
N TYR A 48 6.14 2.49 -27.28
CA TYR A 48 6.60 2.14 -25.94
C TYR A 48 7.66 3.12 -25.42
N GLU A 49 8.45 3.72 -26.30
CA GLU A 49 9.39 4.79 -25.96
C GLU A 49 8.62 6.02 -25.41
N GLU A 50 7.63 6.48 -26.16
CA GLU A 50 6.82 7.65 -25.86
C GLU A 50 5.97 7.43 -24.60
N LEU A 51 5.39 6.24 -24.44
CA LEU A 51 4.71 5.84 -23.22
C LEU A 51 5.64 5.87 -22.01
N THR A 52 6.86 5.33 -22.13
CA THR A 52 7.82 5.33 -21.02
C THR A 52 8.15 6.77 -20.62
N ARG A 53 8.47 7.64 -21.59
CA ARG A 53 8.76 9.07 -21.33
C ARG A 53 7.59 9.77 -20.64
N PHE A 54 6.36 9.55 -21.11
CA PHE A 54 5.14 10.11 -20.51
C PHE A 54 4.97 9.66 -19.04
N TRP A 55 5.03 8.37 -18.80
CA TRP A 55 4.82 7.79 -17.47
C TRP A 55 5.95 8.13 -16.49
N VAL A 56 7.18 8.34 -16.96
CA VAL A 56 8.28 8.85 -16.12
C VAL A 56 7.97 10.24 -15.55
N LYS A 57 7.33 11.13 -16.32
CA LYS A 57 6.92 12.47 -15.81
C LYS A 57 5.89 12.36 -14.68
N ILE A 58 4.97 11.40 -14.76
CA ILE A 58 3.96 11.14 -13.73
C ILE A 58 4.59 10.45 -12.52
N PHE A 59 5.46 9.46 -12.76
CA PHE A 59 6.24 8.79 -11.72
C PHE A 59 7.03 9.81 -10.89
N ALA A 60 7.74 10.74 -11.53
CA ALA A 60 8.51 11.78 -10.85
C ALA A 60 7.66 12.65 -9.91
N LEU A 61 6.44 12.98 -10.33
CA LEU A 61 5.50 13.77 -9.52
C LEU A 61 5.05 12.99 -8.28
N ILE A 62 4.61 11.73 -8.47
CA ILE A 62 4.15 10.86 -7.37
C ILE A 62 5.31 10.63 -6.40
N PHE A 63 6.48 10.29 -6.94
CA PHE A 63 7.68 10.03 -6.18
C PHE A 63 8.12 11.24 -5.34
N GLY A 64 8.17 12.44 -5.94
CA GLY A 64 8.58 13.65 -5.24
C GLY A 64 7.71 13.98 -4.02
N ILE A 65 6.39 13.79 -4.12
CA ILE A 65 5.49 14.00 -2.98
C ILE A 65 5.61 12.85 -1.95
N GLY A 66 5.82 11.62 -2.42
CA GLY A 66 6.12 10.48 -1.56
C GLY A 66 7.33 10.73 -0.67
N VAL A 67 8.44 11.20 -1.24
CA VAL A 67 9.66 11.56 -0.48
C VAL A 67 9.37 12.66 0.54
N ALA A 68 8.73 13.75 0.12
CA ALA A 68 8.44 14.88 1.01
C ALA A 68 7.57 14.48 2.22
N THR A 69 6.57 13.62 2.00
CA THR A 69 5.69 13.13 3.07
C THR A 69 6.35 12.04 3.93
N GLY A 70 7.26 11.24 3.35
CA GLY A 70 8.02 10.22 4.08
C GLY A 70 8.97 10.82 5.12
N ILE A 71 9.62 11.94 4.80
CA ILE A 71 10.48 12.67 5.74
C ILE A 71 9.69 13.09 6.99
N VAL A 72 8.46 13.59 6.81
CA VAL A 72 7.61 13.99 7.94
C VAL A 72 7.29 12.77 8.82
N MET A 73 6.93 11.65 8.21
CA MET A 73 6.64 10.38 8.91
C MET A 73 7.82 9.89 9.76
N GLU A 74 9.04 9.96 9.24
CA GLU A 74 10.24 9.55 9.96
C GLU A 74 10.42 10.35 11.27
N PHE A 75 10.22 11.67 11.21
CA PHE A 75 10.32 12.53 12.39
C PHE A 75 9.17 12.34 13.39
N GLU A 76 7.96 11.97 12.93
CA GLU A 76 6.81 11.76 13.82
C GLU A 76 6.98 10.59 14.80
N PHE A 77 7.79 9.57 14.45
CA PHE A 77 8.16 8.53 15.41
C PHE A 77 8.95 9.11 16.60
N GLY A 78 9.82 10.10 16.35
CA GLY A 78 10.64 10.72 17.39
C GLY A 78 9.87 11.71 18.26
N THR A 79 8.97 12.50 17.67
CA THR A 79 8.30 13.62 18.36
C THR A 79 7.18 13.14 19.28
N ASN A 80 6.18 12.44 18.75
CA ASN A 80 4.98 12.03 19.51
C ASN A 80 5.13 10.67 20.20
N TRP A 81 6.04 9.84 19.72
CA TRP A 81 6.20 8.44 20.11
C TRP A 81 7.60 8.15 20.69
N ALA A 82 8.15 9.06 21.49
CA ALA A 82 9.53 8.95 21.98
C ALA A 82 9.78 7.71 22.87
N THR A 83 8.79 7.30 23.68
CA THR A 83 8.95 6.08 24.50
C THR A 83 8.97 4.84 23.61
N TYR A 84 8.08 4.78 22.62
CA TYR A 84 8.11 3.76 21.57
C TYR A 84 9.47 3.75 20.83
N SER A 85 9.94 4.89 20.35
CA SER A 85 11.21 4.99 19.60
C SER A 85 12.41 4.57 20.42
N ARG A 86 12.42 4.85 21.73
CA ARG A 86 13.45 4.30 22.64
C ARG A 86 13.32 2.79 22.80
N TYR A 87 12.09 2.29 22.94
CA TYR A 87 11.81 0.88 23.16
C TYR A 87 12.22 0.02 21.96
N VAL A 88 11.83 0.40 20.74
CA VAL A 88 12.11 -0.38 19.52
C VAL A 88 13.35 0.08 18.75
N GLY A 89 14.12 1.04 19.29
CA GLY A 89 15.15 1.75 18.54
C GLY A 89 16.20 0.84 17.87
N ASP A 90 16.58 -0.27 18.50
CA ASP A 90 17.53 -1.23 17.92
C ASP A 90 16.94 -2.02 16.76
N ILE A 91 15.65 -2.39 16.86
CA ILE A 91 14.90 -3.10 15.83
C ILE A 91 14.62 -2.16 14.65
N PHE A 92 13.94 -1.04 14.90
CA PHE A 92 13.53 -0.08 13.88
C PHE A 92 14.73 0.62 13.24
N GLY A 93 15.73 0.99 14.04
CA GLY A 93 16.95 1.62 13.56
C GLY A 93 17.71 0.73 12.58
N SER A 94 17.80 -0.57 12.86
CA SER A 94 18.43 -1.53 11.95
C SER A 94 17.68 -1.66 10.62
N ALA A 95 16.34 -1.72 10.65
CA ALA A 95 15.52 -1.80 9.45
C ALA A 95 15.56 -0.49 8.61
N LEU A 96 15.46 0.67 9.26
CA LEU A 96 15.53 1.99 8.61
C LEU A 96 16.93 2.25 8.02
N ALA A 97 18.00 1.84 8.70
CA ALA A 97 19.35 1.93 8.15
C ALA A 97 19.51 1.04 6.90
N ALA A 98 18.96 -0.18 6.93
CA ALA A 98 18.94 -1.06 5.77
C ALA A 98 18.12 -0.48 4.61
N GLU A 99 16.98 0.16 4.88
CA GLU A 99 16.20 0.91 3.89
C GLU A 99 17.03 2.01 3.23
N GLY A 100 17.72 2.84 4.02
CA GLY A 100 18.57 3.92 3.51
C GLY A 100 19.66 3.42 2.56
N ILE A 101 20.33 2.32 2.92
CA ILE A 101 21.47 1.78 2.16
C ILE A 101 20.99 1.01 0.91
N PHE A 102 20.02 0.11 1.05
CA PHE A 102 19.64 -0.82 -0.03
C PHE A 102 18.53 -0.29 -0.94
N ALA A 103 17.69 0.63 -0.46
CA ALA A 103 16.59 1.20 -1.23
C ALA A 103 16.84 2.65 -1.62
N PHE A 104 17.00 3.57 -0.66
CA PHE A 104 17.10 5.01 -0.99
C PHE A 104 18.35 5.37 -1.76
N ALA A 105 19.50 4.78 -1.43
CA ALA A 105 20.73 5.00 -2.20
C ALA A 105 20.58 4.50 -3.65
N LEU A 106 19.94 3.35 -3.84
CA LEU A 106 19.70 2.78 -5.17
C LEU A 106 18.76 3.69 -5.97
N GLU A 107 17.64 4.07 -5.38
CA GLU A 107 16.64 4.91 -6.03
C GLU A 107 17.20 6.31 -6.35
N SER A 108 17.84 6.97 -5.38
CA SER A 108 18.39 8.31 -5.55
C SER A 108 19.51 8.37 -6.60
N ALA A 109 20.37 7.34 -6.65
CA ALA A 109 21.46 7.28 -7.62
C ALA A 109 20.96 7.13 -9.06
N PHE A 110 19.93 6.31 -9.28
CA PHE A 110 19.44 5.99 -10.62
C PHE A 110 18.26 6.87 -11.08
N LEU A 111 17.55 7.53 -10.16
CA LEU A 111 16.45 8.44 -10.50
C LEU A 111 16.91 9.59 -11.39
N GLY A 112 18.09 10.17 -11.12
CA GLY A 112 18.65 11.21 -11.99
C GLY A 112 18.86 10.75 -13.43
N ILE A 113 19.26 9.49 -13.62
CA ILE A 113 19.42 8.87 -14.94
C ILE A 113 18.04 8.61 -15.57
N LEU A 114 17.07 8.12 -14.80
CA LEU A 114 15.71 7.89 -15.30
C LEU A 114 15.04 9.19 -15.79
N LEU A 115 15.25 10.30 -15.07
CA LEU A 115 14.63 11.58 -15.39
C LEU A 115 15.35 12.34 -16.50
N PHE A 116 16.68 12.33 -16.50
CA PHE A 116 17.48 13.22 -17.35
C PHE A 116 18.44 12.48 -18.30
N GLY A 117 18.52 11.17 -18.20
CA GLY A 117 19.49 10.33 -18.91
C GLY A 117 19.07 9.93 -20.32
N TRP A 118 17.83 10.16 -20.74
CA TRP A 118 17.29 9.64 -22.01
C TRP A 118 18.18 9.91 -23.23
N ASN A 119 18.82 11.09 -23.29
CA ASN A 119 19.73 11.49 -24.37
C ASN A 119 21.20 11.61 -23.91
N LYS A 120 21.51 11.22 -22.66
CA LYS A 120 22.86 11.32 -22.07
C LYS A 120 23.53 9.96 -21.85
N VAL A 121 22.74 8.89 -21.77
CA VAL A 121 23.24 7.52 -21.59
C VAL A 121 22.73 6.60 -22.69
N SER A 122 23.35 5.43 -22.84
CA SER A 122 22.86 4.43 -23.80
C SER A 122 21.47 3.89 -23.39
N PRO A 123 20.64 3.41 -24.34
CA PRO A 123 19.32 2.85 -24.02
C PRO A 123 19.34 1.69 -23.02
N ARG A 124 20.43 0.90 -22.97
CA ARG A 124 20.59 -0.18 -22.00
C ARG A 124 20.85 0.34 -20.58
N VAL A 125 21.62 1.43 -20.47
CA VAL A 125 21.91 2.08 -19.17
C VAL A 125 20.65 2.79 -18.66
N HIS A 126 19.88 3.41 -19.54
CA HIS A 126 18.59 3.99 -19.16
C HIS A 126 17.64 2.90 -18.62
N PHE A 127 17.49 1.78 -19.34
CA PHE A 127 16.66 0.67 -18.87
C PHE A 127 17.13 0.07 -17.55
N MET A 128 18.46 -0.06 -17.37
CA MET A 128 19.03 -0.47 -16.09
C MET A 128 18.63 0.51 -14.97
N ALA A 129 18.68 1.83 -15.22
CA ALA A 129 18.22 2.81 -14.25
C ALA A 129 16.73 2.64 -13.92
N THR A 130 15.88 2.40 -14.92
CA THR A 130 14.45 2.12 -14.73
C THR A 130 14.21 0.89 -13.85
N VAL A 131 14.95 -0.19 -14.09
CA VAL A 131 14.89 -1.41 -13.26
C VAL A 131 15.34 -1.14 -11.83
N LEU A 132 16.46 -0.43 -11.65
CA LEU A 132 17.03 -0.18 -10.32
C LEU A 132 16.19 0.82 -9.51
N VAL A 133 15.56 1.81 -10.14
CA VAL A 133 14.57 2.67 -9.48
C VAL A 133 13.37 1.85 -9.04
N ALA A 134 12.80 1.01 -9.91
CA ALA A 134 11.66 0.16 -9.55
C ALA A 134 12.00 -0.84 -8.41
N LEU A 135 13.19 -1.46 -8.46
CA LEU A 135 13.68 -2.33 -7.39
C LEU A 135 13.95 -1.56 -6.09
N GLY A 136 14.46 -0.34 -6.17
CA GLY A 136 14.64 0.55 -5.03
C GLY A 136 13.33 0.78 -4.29
N SER A 137 12.26 1.16 -5.00
CA SER A 137 10.94 1.34 -4.37
C SER A 137 10.38 0.03 -3.78
N ILE A 138 10.62 -1.12 -4.43
CA ILE A 138 10.22 -2.45 -3.94
C ILE A 138 10.99 -2.86 -2.67
N PHE A 139 12.28 -2.52 -2.59
CA PHE A 139 13.10 -2.77 -1.40
C PHE A 139 12.82 -1.80 -0.26
N SER A 140 12.41 -0.56 -0.54
CA SER A 140 11.92 0.35 0.51
C SER A 140 10.69 -0.26 1.19
N ALA A 141 9.72 -0.72 0.41
CA ALA A 141 8.56 -1.44 0.94
C ALA A 141 8.95 -2.68 1.77
N LEU A 142 10.00 -3.41 1.39
CA LEU A 142 10.47 -4.57 2.14
C LEU A 142 10.89 -4.19 3.57
N TRP A 143 11.80 -3.23 3.71
CA TRP A 143 12.37 -2.88 5.01
C TRP A 143 11.37 -2.23 5.94
N ILE A 144 10.50 -1.34 5.42
CA ILE A 144 9.47 -0.71 6.23
C ILE A 144 8.38 -1.71 6.66
N VAL A 145 8.01 -2.66 5.80
CA VAL A 145 7.06 -3.73 6.15
C VAL A 145 7.67 -4.72 7.12
N VAL A 146 8.98 -5.01 7.03
CA VAL A 146 9.69 -5.80 8.05
C VAL A 146 9.58 -5.12 9.42
N ALA A 147 9.87 -3.82 9.50
CA ALA A 147 9.76 -3.07 10.75
C ALA A 147 8.33 -3.10 11.32
N ASN A 148 7.31 -2.85 10.48
CA ASN A 148 5.92 -2.92 10.92
C ASN A 148 5.46 -4.36 11.25
N SER A 149 5.96 -5.38 10.55
CA SER A 149 5.64 -6.80 10.84
C SER A 149 6.24 -7.26 12.15
N TRP A 150 7.42 -6.76 12.49
CA TRP A 150 7.99 -7.01 13.81
C TRP A 150 7.09 -6.47 14.93
N GLN A 151 6.45 -5.30 14.75
CA GLN A 151 5.48 -4.79 15.73
C GLN A 151 4.25 -5.71 15.91
N GLN A 152 3.95 -6.56 14.93
CA GLN A 152 2.75 -7.41 14.91
C GLN A 152 3.06 -8.82 15.43
N THR A 153 4.22 -9.35 15.07
CA THR A 153 4.74 -10.66 15.52
C THR A 153 6.22 -10.53 15.91
N PRO A 154 6.54 -9.96 17.09
CA PRO A 154 7.93 -9.74 17.51
C PRO A 154 8.73 -11.05 17.63
N SER A 155 9.92 -11.11 17.05
CA SER A 155 10.87 -12.24 17.15
C SER A 155 12.32 -11.76 17.05
N GLY A 156 13.28 -12.63 17.40
CA GLY A 156 14.72 -12.31 17.32
C GLY A 156 15.19 -11.21 18.25
N TYR A 157 14.55 -11.06 19.43
CA TYR A 157 14.86 -9.99 20.37
C TYR A 157 14.96 -10.48 21.82
N ARG A 158 15.60 -9.67 22.67
CA ARG A 158 15.49 -9.71 24.13
C ARG A 158 15.12 -8.34 24.67
N ILE A 159 14.38 -8.31 25.79
CA ILE A 159 14.10 -7.05 26.49
C ILE A 159 15.19 -6.81 27.53
N GLU A 160 15.89 -5.69 27.41
CA GLU A 160 16.80 -5.18 28.43
C GLU A 160 16.17 -3.98 29.16
N GLY A 161 16.49 -3.82 30.44
CA GLY A 161 15.92 -2.76 31.29
C GLY A 161 14.57 -3.11 31.91
N LYS A 162 14.00 -2.17 32.67
CA LYS A 162 12.70 -2.30 33.35
C LYS A 162 11.87 -1.03 33.21
N GLY A 163 10.54 -1.19 33.22
CA GLY A 163 9.60 -0.07 33.14
C GLY A 163 9.80 0.78 31.90
N MET A 164 9.86 2.10 32.07
CA MET A 164 10.02 3.08 30.98
C MET A 164 11.40 3.05 30.30
N HIS A 165 12.37 2.33 30.87
CA HIS A 165 13.71 2.14 30.32
C HIS A 165 13.89 0.78 29.63
N ALA A 166 12.81 -0.01 29.52
CA ALA A 166 12.84 -1.26 28.77
C ALA A 166 13.09 -0.99 27.28
N ARG A 167 13.94 -1.79 26.64
CA ARG A 167 14.26 -1.71 25.22
C ARG A 167 14.36 -3.11 24.63
N ALA A 168 13.79 -3.29 23.44
CA ALA A 168 13.99 -4.47 22.63
C ALA A 168 15.34 -4.36 21.91
N ILE A 169 16.20 -5.35 22.13
CA ILE A 169 17.52 -5.46 21.50
C ILE A 169 17.52 -6.67 20.60
N VAL A 170 18.04 -6.51 19.39
CA VAL A 170 18.19 -7.57 18.38
C VAL A 170 19.16 -8.61 18.92
N THR A 171 18.70 -9.84 19.06
CA THR A 171 19.57 -11.00 19.36
C THR A 171 19.85 -11.83 18.11
N ASP A 172 18.92 -11.82 17.16
CA ASP A 172 19.05 -12.48 15.86
C ASP A 172 18.39 -11.59 14.79
N PHE A 173 19.22 -11.01 13.95
CA PHE A 173 18.79 -10.11 12.88
C PHE A 173 17.88 -10.83 11.87
N TRP A 174 18.17 -12.07 11.50
CA TRP A 174 17.38 -12.79 10.51
C TRP A 174 16.06 -13.27 11.08
N ALA A 175 16.01 -13.66 12.35
CA ALA A 175 14.75 -13.94 13.03
C ALA A 175 13.88 -12.68 13.21
N MET A 176 14.48 -11.49 13.34
CA MET A 176 13.76 -10.21 13.33
C MET A 176 13.20 -9.88 11.94
N VAL A 177 14.02 -10.04 10.90
CA VAL A 177 13.64 -9.78 9.49
C VAL A 177 12.55 -10.75 9.03
N PHE A 178 12.78 -12.05 9.20
CA PHE A 178 11.86 -13.13 8.84
C PHE A 178 10.96 -13.52 10.03
N ASN A 179 10.42 -12.51 10.72
CA ASN A 179 9.42 -12.75 11.74
C ASN A 179 8.15 -13.40 11.13
N PRO A 180 7.30 -14.05 11.94
CA PRO A 180 6.24 -14.93 11.44
C PRO A 180 5.21 -14.31 10.49
N SER A 181 5.14 -12.98 10.38
CA SER A 181 4.23 -12.29 9.46
C SER A 181 4.94 -11.53 8.33
N SER A 182 6.26 -11.39 8.35
CA SER A 182 6.99 -10.52 7.40
C SER A 182 6.75 -10.87 5.94
N ILE A 183 6.89 -12.13 5.54
CA ILE A 183 6.86 -12.53 4.13
C ILE A 183 5.44 -12.39 3.57
N GLU A 184 4.46 -12.85 4.32
CA GLU A 184 3.04 -12.85 3.99
C GLU A 184 2.54 -11.41 3.89
N ARG A 185 2.92 -10.55 4.83
CA ARG A 185 2.54 -9.14 4.81
C ARG A 185 3.27 -8.38 3.70
N TYR A 186 4.57 -8.59 3.52
CA TYR A 186 5.33 -7.96 2.45
C TYR A 186 4.76 -8.32 1.07
N SER A 187 4.51 -9.60 0.82
CA SER A 187 3.92 -10.04 -0.45
C SER A 187 2.53 -9.43 -0.67
N HIS A 188 1.67 -9.38 0.35
CA HIS A 188 0.34 -8.78 0.26
C HIS A 188 0.39 -7.27 0.00
N VAL A 189 1.32 -6.55 0.65
CA VAL A 189 1.56 -5.11 0.46
C VAL A 189 2.11 -4.83 -0.94
N LEU A 190 3.10 -5.60 -1.39
CA LEU A 190 3.71 -5.44 -2.71
C LEU A 190 2.67 -5.62 -3.81
N ILE A 191 1.86 -6.68 -3.76
CA ILE A 191 0.82 -6.93 -4.76
C ILE A 191 -0.27 -5.83 -4.71
N GLY A 192 -0.64 -5.35 -3.51
CA GLY A 192 -1.54 -4.21 -3.35
C GLY A 192 -0.99 -2.93 -3.99
N ALA A 193 0.33 -2.71 -3.96
CA ALA A 193 1.01 -1.64 -4.65
C ALA A 193 1.05 -1.82 -6.18
N LEU A 194 1.30 -3.05 -6.66
CA LEU A 194 1.22 -3.35 -8.10
C LEU A 194 -0.18 -3.07 -8.65
N LEU A 195 -1.23 -3.40 -7.90
CA LEU A 195 -2.60 -3.05 -8.25
C LEU A 195 -2.81 -1.53 -8.29
N ALA A 196 -2.34 -0.80 -7.29
CA ALA A 196 -2.47 0.66 -7.27
C ALA A 196 -1.85 1.35 -8.51
N GLY A 197 -0.61 1.03 -8.83
CA GLY A 197 0.06 1.64 -10.00
C GLY A 197 -0.48 1.15 -11.35
N SER A 198 -0.82 -0.14 -11.48
CA SER A 198 -1.41 -0.65 -12.74
C SER A 198 -2.80 -0.07 -13.00
N PHE A 199 -3.64 0.10 -11.97
CA PHE A 199 -4.95 0.72 -12.12
C PHE A 199 -4.90 2.23 -12.41
N LEU A 200 -3.83 2.93 -12.00
CA LEU A 200 -3.56 4.29 -12.50
C LEU A 200 -3.36 4.29 -14.02
N VAL A 201 -2.52 3.37 -14.53
CA VAL A 201 -2.28 3.23 -15.97
C VAL A 201 -3.56 2.84 -16.72
N LEU A 202 -4.36 1.92 -16.19
CA LEU A 202 -5.65 1.52 -16.75
C LEU A 202 -6.64 2.69 -16.80
N SER A 203 -6.75 3.46 -15.71
CA SER A 203 -7.67 4.60 -15.61
C SER A 203 -7.34 5.68 -16.64
N VAL A 204 -6.08 6.12 -16.70
CA VAL A 204 -5.64 7.13 -17.66
C VAL A 204 -5.81 6.66 -19.10
N SER A 205 -5.45 5.40 -19.38
CA SER A 205 -5.62 4.82 -20.72
C SER A 205 -7.09 4.71 -21.13
N ALA A 206 -7.97 4.30 -20.21
CA ALA A 206 -9.41 4.24 -20.46
C ALA A 206 -10.00 5.63 -20.74
N TRP A 207 -9.52 6.66 -20.04
CA TRP A 207 -9.93 8.04 -20.26
C TRP A 207 -9.56 8.51 -21.67
N TYR A 208 -8.32 8.29 -22.12
CA TYR A 208 -7.91 8.59 -23.49
C TYR A 208 -8.73 7.85 -24.55
N ILE A 209 -9.03 6.56 -24.32
CA ILE A 209 -9.86 5.76 -25.23
C ILE A 209 -11.27 6.34 -25.35
N LEU A 210 -11.89 6.74 -24.24
CA LEU A 210 -13.21 7.38 -24.25
C LEU A 210 -13.22 8.74 -24.94
N LYS A 211 -12.13 9.50 -24.79
CA LYS A 211 -11.91 10.80 -25.44
C LYS A 211 -11.47 10.69 -26.89
N LYS A 212 -11.21 9.47 -27.39
CA LYS A 212 -10.68 9.21 -28.72
C LYS A 212 -9.33 9.89 -28.99
N GLN A 213 -8.49 10.00 -27.96
CA GLN A 213 -7.17 10.61 -28.02
C GLN A 213 -6.09 9.54 -27.81
N TYR A 214 -4.93 9.69 -28.45
CA TYR A 214 -3.77 8.80 -28.31
C TYR A 214 -4.12 7.31 -28.32
N ILE A 215 -5.08 6.90 -29.18
CA ILE A 215 -5.74 5.58 -29.09
C ILE A 215 -4.73 4.44 -29.11
N LEU A 216 -3.72 4.54 -29.95
CA LEU A 216 -2.70 3.50 -30.11
C LEU A 216 -1.86 3.35 -28.82
N HIS A 217 -1.39 4.45 -28.26
CA HIS A 217 -0.68 4.48 -26.97
C HIS A 217 -1.55 3.98 -25.82
N ALA A 218 -2.78 4.47 -25.74
CA ALA A 218 -3.71 4.12 -24.68
C ALA A 218 -4.04 2.62 -24.71
N GLN A 219 -4.29 2.03 -25.88
CA GLN A 219 -4.51 0.58 -25.98
C GLN A 219 -3.26 -0.23 -25.61
N ALA A 220 -2.07 0.23 -26.00
CA ALA A 220 -0.82 -0.44 -25.66
C ALA A 220 -0.56 -0.42 -24.14
N ALA A 221 -0.67 0.75 -23.51
CA ALA A 221 -0.52 0.92 -22.06
C ALA A 221 -1.59 0.14 -21.29
N PHE A 222 -2.85 0.17 -21.75
CA PHE A 222 -3.94 -0.56 -21.12
C PHE A 222 -3.67 -2.08 -21.12
N ARG A 223 -3.20 -2.66 -22.24
CA ARG A 223 -2.89 -4.11 -22.30
C ARG A 223 -1.78 -4.49 -21.32
N ILE A 224 -0.72 -3.69 -21.24
CA ILE A 224 0.39 -3.94 -20.29
C ILE A 224 -0.16 -3.93 -18.85
N ALA A 225 -0.84 -2.85 -18.48
CA ALA A 225 -1.35 -2.68 -17.14
C ALA A 225 -2.42 -3.70 -16.78
N LEU A 226 -3.25 -4.13 -17.74
CA LEU A 226 -4.28 -5.15 -17.53
C LEU A 226 -3.65 -6.49 -17.16
N TRP A 227 -2.56 -6.88 -17.82
CA TRP A 227 -1.86 -8.12 -17.47
C TRP A 227 -1.21 -8.05 -16.09
N VAL A 228 -0.54 -6.94 -15.77
CA VAL A 228 0.03 -6.71 -14.42
C VAL A 228 -1.09 -6.77 -13.37
N ALA A 229 -2.20 -6.07 -13.60
CA ALA A 229 -3.35 -6.04 -12.70
C ALA A 229 -4.01 -7.42 -12.55
N ALA A 230 -4.18 -8.17 -13.63
CA ALA A 230 -4.82 -9.49 -13.59
C ALA A 230 -3.99 -10.48 -12.77
N VAL A 231 -2.68 -10.59 -13.06
CA VAL A 231 -1.77 -11.46 -12.32
C VAL A 231 -1.72 -11.06 -10.85
N SER A 232 -1.60 -9.75 -10.59
CA SER A 232 -1.57 -9.23 -9.21
C SER A 232 -2.88 -9.50 -8.46
N SER A 233 -4.03 -9.27 -9.08
CA SER A 233 -5.33 -9.47 -8.43
C SER A 233 -5.58 -10.93 -8.04
N LEU A 234 -5.18 -11.88 -8.90
CA LEU A 234 -5.24 -13.30 -8.58
C LEU A 234 -4.25 -13.67 -7.47
N ALA A 235 -3.02 -13.14 -7.53
CA ALA A 235 -2.02 -13.36 -6.49
C ALA A 235 -2.44 -12.78 -5.13
N GLN A 236 -3.22 -11.69 -5.10
CA GLN A 236 -3.74 -11.06 -3.89
C GLN A 236 -4.64 -12.03 -3.10
N LEU A 237 -5.42 -12.87 -3.78
CA LEU A 237 -6.29 -13.86 -3.13
C LEU A 237 -5.48 -14.86 -2.31
N PHE A 238 -4.38 -15.38 -2.88
CA PHE A 238 -3.50 -16.34 -2.21
C PHE A 238 -2.78 -15.71 -1.02
N THR A 239 -2.18 -14.53 -1.21
CA THR A 239 -1.45 -13.85 -0.12
C THR A 239 -2.37 -13.35 0.99
N GLY A 240 -3.61 -12.99 0.66
CA GLY A 240 -4.64 -12.64 1.64
C GLY A 240 -5.04 -13.83 2.51
N SER A 241 -5.29 -14.98 1.89
CA SER A 241 -5.56 -16.23 2.62
C SER A 241 -4.41 -16.61 3.55
N LYS A 242 -3.16 -16.54 3.07
CA LYS A 242 -1.97 -16.79 3.90
C LYS A 242 -1.81 -15.79 5.04
N SER A 243 -2.09 -14.51 4.78
CA SER A 243 -2.10 -13.50 5.85
C SER A 243 -3.14 -13.81 6.93
N ALA A 244 -4.34 -14.29 6.55
CA ALA A 244 -5.37 -14.69 7.50
C ALA A 244 -4.96 -15.91 8.34
N GLU A 245 -4.27 -16.90 7.76
CA GLU A 245 -3.70 -18.03 8.51
C GLU A 245 -2.71 -17.55 9.59
N VAL A 246 -1.82 -16.61 9.24
CA VAL A 246 -0.86 -16.01 10.19
C VAL A 246 -1.59 -15.25 11.30
N VAL A 247 -2.58 -14.42 10.95
CA VAL A 247 -3.37 -13.66 11.95
C VAL A 247 -4.12 -14.62 12.88
N THR A 248 -4.68 -15.71 12.36
CA THR A 248 -5.35 -16.74 13.15
C THR A 248 -4.41 -17.34 14.20
N LYS A 249 -3.17 -17.64 13.81
CA LYS A 249 -2.18 -18.26 14.69
C LYS A 249 -1.61 -17.31 15.74
N TYR A 250 -1.28 -16.08 15.35
CA TYR A 250 -0.50 -15.16 16.20
C TYR A 250 -1.33 -14.04 16.82
N GLN A 251 -2.49 -13.69 16.26
CA GLN A 251 -3.31 -12.56 16.70
C GLN A 251 -4.81 -12.88 16.66
N PRO A 252 -5.29 -13.88 17.42
CA PRO A 252 -6.68 -14.35 17.38
C PRO A 252 -7.69 -13.25 17.75
N ALA A 253 -7.31 -12.29 18.61
CA ALA A 253 -8.15 -11.14 18.93
C ALA A 253 -8.44 -10.26 17.70
N LYS A 254 -7.48 -10.14 16.79
CA LYS A 254 -7.64 -9.39 15.53
C LYS A 254 -8.56 -10.14 14.58
N LEU A 255 -8.37 -11.44 14.40
CA LEU A 255 -9.26 -12.28 13.57
C LEU A 255 -10.71 -12.19 14.08
N ALA A 256 -10.91 -12.38 15.38
CA ALA A 256 -12.24 -12.32 15.98
C ALA A 256 -12.88 -10.93 15.79
N ALA A 257 -12.09 -9.85 15.78
CA ALA A 257 -12.59 -8.51 15.48
C ALA A 257 -12.90 -8.30 13.98
N MET A 258 -12.10 -8.86 13.07
CA MET A 258 -12.35 -8.82 11.61
C MET A 258 -13.69 -9.46 11.25
N GLU A 259 -14.04 -10.56 11.93
CA GLU A 259 -15.20 -11.39 11.62
C GLU A 259 -16.39 -11.12 12.57
N GLY A 260 -16.22 -10.27 13.57
CA GLY A 260 -17.28 -9.93 14.54
C GLY A 260 -17.70 -11.15 15.39
N HIS A 261 -16.74 -12.02 15.71
CA HIS A 261 -16.96 -13.27 16.45
C HIS A 261 -16.74 -13.05 17.95
N PHE A 262 -17.81 -13.10 18.75
CA PHE A 262 -17.73 -12.84 20.19
C PHE A 262 -17.64 -14.10 21.04
N ASP A 263 -18.31 -15.18 20.64
CA ASP A 263 -18.43 -16.38 21.47
C ASP A 263 -17.07 -16.97 21.84
N LYS A 264 -16.91 -17.38 23.10
CA LYS A 264 -15.62 -17.80 23.65
C LYS A 264 -14.97 -18.91 22.82
N LEU A 265 -15.77 -19.90 22.42
CA LEU A 265 -15.32 -21.00 21.58
C LEU A 265 -16.54 -21.62 20.90
N ALA A 266 -16.76 -21.29 19.63
CA ALA A 266 -17.91 -21.75 18.85
C ALA A 266 -17.57 -21.77 17.35
N PRO A 267 -18.31 -22.52 16.53
CA PRO A 267 -18.25 -22.37 15.07
C PRO A 267 -18.50 -20.90 14.69
N ALA A 268 -17.70 -20.38 13.78
CA ALA A 268 -17.78 -18.99 13.36
C ALA A 268 -18.36 -18.90 11.94
N ASP A 269 -19.32 -17.98 11.81
CA ASP A 269 -19.94 -17.66 10.53
C ASP A 269 -19.02 -16.75 9.71
N MET A 270 -19.08 -16.84 8.38
CA MET A 270 -18.43 -15.88 7.50
C MET A 270 -19.43 -14.83 7.06
N TYR A 271 -19.22 -13.57 7.45
CA TYR A 271 -20.09 -12.48 7.02
C TYR A 271 -19.68 -11.99 5.62
N LEU A 272 -20.67 -11.72 4.77
CA LEU A 272 -20.45 -11.06 3.47
C LEU A 272 -20.60 -9.55 3.60
N VAL A 273 -21.64 -9.15 4.34
CA VAL A 273 -21.93 -7.77 4.73
C VAL A 273 -22.60 -7.81 6.09
N GLY A 274 -22.20 -6.95 7.02
CA GLY A 274 -22.79 -6.91 8.34
C GLY A 274 -22.46 -5.65 9.12
N TRP A 275 -22.96 -5.61 10.35
CA TRP A 275 -22.72 -4.56 11.33
C TRP A 275 -22.49 -5.17 12.70
N VAL A 276 -21.45 -4.68 13.40
CA VAL A 276 -21.08 -5.18 14.71
C VAL A 276 -21.55 -4.20 15.79
N ASN A 277 -22.40 -4.65 16.69
CA ASN A 277 -22.68 -3.96 17.93
C ASN A 277 -21.79 -4.53 19.04
N ALA A 278 -20.67 -3.87 19.31
CA ALA A 278 -19.71 -4.30 20.32
C ALA A 278 -20.27 -4.25 21.75
N LYS A 279 -21.27 -3.40 22.03
CA LYS A 279 -21.92 -3.31 23.35
C LYS A 279 -22.82 -4.52 23.60
N GLU A 280 -23.57 -4.92 22.58
CA GLU A 280 -24.44 -6.10 22.63
C GLU A 280 -23.72 -7.41 22.29
N GLN A 281 -22.43 -7.33 21.93
CA GLN A 281 -21.62 -8.47 21.49
C GLN A 281 -22.28 -9.27 20.37
N LYS A 282 -22.90 -8.56 19.41
CA LYS A 282 -23.70 -9.17 18.36
C LYS A 282 -23.34 -8.61 16.99
N THR A 283 -23.26 -9.51 16.02
CA THR A 283 -23.03 -9.17 14.61
C THR A 283 -24.27 -9.54 13.80
N THR A 284 -24.84 -8.57 13.10
CA THR A 284 -26.02 -8.75 12.24
C THR A 284 -25.62 -8.56 10.79
N GLY A 285 -26.20 -9.32 9.87
CA GLY A 285 -25.83 -9.23 8.46
C GLY A 285 -26.12 -10.49 7.66
N ILE A 286 -25.71 -10.46 6.39
CA ILE A 286 -25.75 -11.59 5.47
C ILE A 286 -24.49 -12.42 5.76
N LYS A 287 -24.69 -13.69 6.12
CA LYS A 287 -23.62 -14.60 6.52
C LYS A 287 -23.80 -15.99 5.95
N ILE A 288 -22.68 -16.70 5.82
CA ILE A 288 -22.62 -18.11 5.49
C ILE A 288 -22.35 -18.86 6.81
N PRO A 289 -23.34 -19.63 7.34
CA PRO A 289 -23.19 -20.32 8.61
C PRO A 289 -22.00 -21.28 8.63
N GLY A 290 -21.14 -21.17 9.64
CA GLY A 290 -19.91 -21.98 9.74
C GLY A 290 -18.87 -21.74 8.63
N GLY A 291 -19.04 -20.69 7.82
CA GLY A 291 -18.17 -20.41 6.68
C GLY A 291 -16.73 -20.11 7.08
N LEU A 292 -16.52 -19.35 8.17
CA LEU A 292 -15.18 -19.02 8.65
C LEU A 292 -14.50 -20.27 9.22
N SER A 293 -15.24 -21.06 10.01
CA SER A 293 -14.77 -22.38 10.49
C SER A 293 -14.33 -23.29 9.35
N PHE A 294 -15.11 -23.33 8.27
CA PHE A 294 -14.74 -24.09 7.07
C PHE A 294 -13.48 -23.53 6.39
N LEU A 295 -13.33 -22.21 6.27
CA LEU A 295 -12.13 -21.62 5.66
C LEU A 295 -10.86 -21.88 6.45
N VAL A 296 -10.93 -21.84 7.78
CA VAL A 296 -9.76 -22.01 8.66
C VAL A 296 -9.42 -23.48 8.87
N HIS A 297 -10.42 -24.34 9.06
CA HIS A 297 -10.23 -25.73 9.50
C HIS A 297 -10.73 -26.78 8.51
N GLN A 298 -11.31 -26.38 7.37
CA GLN A 298 -12.00 -27.27 6.42
C GLN A 298 -13.15 -28.07 7.06
N ASP A 299 -13.69 -27.57 8.18
CA ASP A 299 -14.82 -28.12 8.91
C ASP A 299 -15.72 -26.97 9.42
N SER A 300 -16.98 -26.95 8.97
CA SER A 300 -17.94 -25.90 9.33
C SER A 300 -18.37 -25.92 10.80
N LYS A 301 -18.07 -26.98 11.54
CA LYS A 301 -18.36 -27.13 12.98
C LYS A 301 -17.13 -26.94 13.86
N ALA A 302 -15.94 -26.78 13.28
CA ALA A 302 -14.73 -26.58 14.06
C ALA A 302 -14.80 -25.25 14.82
N PRO A 303 -14.64 -25.26 16.15
CA PRO A 303 -14.80 -24.05 16.94
C PRO A 303 -13.58 -23.12 16.81
N ILE A 304 -13.84 -21.82 16.68
CA ILE A 304 -12.82 -20.77 16.63
C ILE A 304 -12.92 -19.92 17.91
N PRO A 305 -11.79 -19.56 18.56
CA PRO A 305 -11.79 -18.63 19.69
C PRO A 305 -12.30 -17.25 19.27
N GLY A 306 -13.35 -16.75 19.93
CA GLY A 306 -13.87 -15.40 19.72
C GLY A 306 -13.37 -14.39 20.75
N LEU A 307 -13.84 -13.14 20.66
CA LEU A 307 -13.38 -12.05 21.52
C LEU A 307 -13.55 -12.33 23.02
N ASN A 308 -14.55 -13.11 23.42
CA ASN A 308 -14.78 -13.46 24.82
C ASN A 308 -13.77 -14.45 25.41
N SER A 309 -12.91 -15.08 24.60
CA SER A 309 -11.77 -15.85 25.10
C SER A 309 -10.57 -14.97 25.48
N ILE A 310 -10.54 -13.72 25.04
CA ILE A 310 -9.46 -12.76 25.25
C ILE A 310 -9.82 -11.87 26.44
N ARG A 311 -8.84 -11.46 27.25
CA ARG A 311 -9.08 -10.54 28.36
C ARG A 311 -9.60 -9.19 27.85
N PRO A 312 -10.60 -8.55 28.49
CA PRO A 312 -11.19 -7.30 28.00
C PRO A 312 -10.18 -6.21 27.66
N GLU A 313 -9.14 -6.06 28.47
CA GLU A 313 -8.05 -5.10 28.28
C GLU A 313 -7.13 -5.42 27.10
N ASP A 314 -7.17 -6.63 26.53
CA ASP A 314 -6.35 -7.06 25.39
C ASP A 314 -7.11 -7.01 24.06
N ARG A 315 -8.40 -6.71 24.09
CA ARG A 315 -9.27 -6.71 22.90
C ARG A 315 -9.12 -5.41 22.10
N PRO A 316 -9.20 -5.46 20.76
CA PRO A 316 -9.40 -4.27 19.95
C PRO A 316 -10.67 -3.53 20.37
N THR A 317 -10.56 -2.22 20.60
CA THR A 317 -11.69 -1.41 21.07
C THR A 317 -12.65 -1.03 19.94
N ALA A 318 -12.13 -0.81 18.74
CA ALA A 318 -12.90 -0.39 17.57
C ALA A 318 -13.35 -1.59 16.71
N VAL A 319 -14.01 -2.58 17.31
CA VAL A 319 -14.37 -3.85 16.66
C VAL A 319 -15.15 -3.64 15.35
N ASN A 320 -16.21 -2.82 15.38
CA ASN A 320 -16.99 -2.56 14.16
C ASN A 320 -16.15 -1.90 13.07
N PHE A 321 -15.25 -0.98 13.42
CA PHE A 321 -14.39 -0.34 12.42
C PHE A 321 -13.49 -1.37 11.74
N VAL A 322 -12.84 -2.25 12.51
CA VAL A 322 -12.01 -3.35 11.98
C VAL A 322 -12.82 -4.30 11.10
N PHE A 323 -14.04 -4.65 11.51
CA PHE A 323 -14.96 -5.46 10.71
C PHE A 323 -15.29 -4.79 9.37
N GLN A 324 -15.69 -3.51 9.38
CA GLN A 324 -16.06 -2.79 8.17
C GLN A 324 -14.88 -2.64 7.21
N THR A 325 -13.70 -2.27 7.72
CA THR A 325 -12.51 -2.07 6.88
C THR A 325 -12.04 -3.38 6.26
N TYR A 326 -12.11 -4.49 6.99
CA TYR A 326 -11.76 -5.81 6.49
C TYR A 326 -12.69 -6.26 5.36
N HIS A 327 -14.01 -6.19 5.57
CA HIS A 327 -14.98 -6.61 4.57
C HIS A 327 -14.95 -5.71 3.32
N LEU A 328 -14.77 -4.39 3.50
CA LEU A 328 -14.62 -3.46 2.38
C LEU A 328 -13.36 -3.78 1.56
N MET A 329 -12.23 -4.09 2.21
CA MET A 329 -11.01 -4.51 1.54
C MET A 329 -11.25 -5.76 0.69
N VAL A 330 -11.87 -6.79 1.26
CA VAL A 330 -12.16 -8.07 0.57
C VAL A 330 -13.12 -7.85 -0.59
N ALA A 331 -14.19 -7.07 -0.40
CA ALA A 331 -15.18 -6.76 -1.44
C ALA A 331 -14.54 -6.02 -2.63
N ILE A 332 -13.66 -5.06 -2.35
CA ILE A 332 -12.89 -4.39 -3.42
C ILE A 332 -11.95 -5.38 -4.10
N GLY A 333 -11.22 -6.21 -3.35
CA GLY A 333 -10.33 -7.23 -3.92
C GLY A 333 -11.04 -8.17 -4.90
N ILE A 334 -12.21 -8.69 -4.52
CA ILE A 334 -13.06 -9.53 -5.39
C ILE A 334 -13.51 -8.74 -6.64
N THR A 335 -13.87 -7.46 -6.46
CA THR A 335 -14.25 -6.58 -7.58
C THR A 335 -13.09 -6.38 -8.56
N LEU A 336 -11.86 -6.17 -8.08
CA LEU A 336 -10.67 -6.01 -8.92
C LEU A 336 -10.37 -7.29 -9.72
N ILE A 337 -10.51 -8.47 -9.09
CA ILE A 337 -10.38 -9.76 -9.77
C ILE A 337 -11.44 -9.89 -10.87
N GLY A 338 -12.71 -9.63 -10.55
CA GLY A 338 -13.80 -9.68 -11.52
C GLY A 338 -13.60 -8.74 -12.70
N LEU A 339 -13.20 -7.49 -12.44
CA LEU A 339 -12.94 -6.47 -13.46
C LEU A 339 -11.79 -6.88 -14.40
N THR A 340 -10.68 -7.36 -13.85
CA THR A 340 -9.50 -7.74 -14.65
C THR A 340 -9.75 -9.00 -15.48
N LEU A 341 -10.36 -10.04 -14.89
CA LEU A 341 -10.71 -11.27 -15.61
C LEU A 341 -11.75 -11.03 -16.70
N PHE A 342 -12.79 -10.27 -16.40
CA PHE A 342 -13.80 -9.90 -17.40
C PHE A 342 -13.19 -9.09 -18.54
N SER A 343 -12.25 -8.20 -18.23
CA SER A 343 -11.55 -7.40 -19.24
C SER A 343 -10.60 -8.22 -20.11
N LEU A 344 -9.92 -9.22 -19.53
CA LEU A 344 -9.13 -10.19 -20.31
C LEU A 344 -10.04 -11.02 -21.24
N PHE A 345 -11.21 -11.44 -20.77
CA PHE A 345 -12.20 -12.11 -21.61
C PHE A 345 -12.69 -11.20 -22.76
N MET A 346 -13.02 -9.93 -22.47
CA MET A 346 -13.38 -8.95 -23.50
C MET A 346 -12.23 -8.65 -24.47
N LEU A 347 -10.98 -8.68 -24.00
CA LEU A 347 -9.78 -8.53 -24.84
C LEU A 347 -9.66 -9.71 -25.81
N TYR A 348 -9.84 -10.94 -25.32
CA TYR A 348 -9.87 -12.14 -26.16
C TYR A 348 -10.99 -12.09 -27.21
N ARG A 349 -12.17 -11.57 -26.84
CA ARG A 349 -13.30 -11.35 -27.75
C ARG A 349 -13.10 -10.17 -28.72
N LYS A 350 -11.98 -9.45 -28.64
CA LYS A 350 -11.66 -8.24 -29.42
C LYS A 350 -12.65 -7.09 -29.22
N LYS A 351 -13.44 -7.09 -28.13
CA LYS A 351 -14.48 -6.08 -27.84
C LYS A 351 -14.13 -5.12 -26.70
N LEU A 352 -13.01 -5.34 -26.01
CA LEU A 352 -12.62 -4.57 -24.81
C LEU A 352 -12.68 -3.06 -25.04
N PHE A 353 -11.99 -2.56 -26.07
CA PHE A 353 -11.87 -1.12 -26.32
C PHE A 353 -13.09 -0.50 -26.99
N GLU A 354 -13.99 -1.32 -27.54
CA GLU A 354 -15.27 -0.87 -28.11
C GLU A 354 -16.35 -0.71 -27.04
N THR A 355 -16.19 -1.40 -25.91
CA THR A 355 -17.16 -1.44 -24.82
C THR A 355 -17.06 -0.20 -23.93
N ARG A 356 -17.76 0.88 -24.32
CA ARG A 356 -17.66 2.20 -23.67
C ARG A 356 -17.94 2.20 -22.16
N TRP A 357 -18.94 1.44 -21.70
CA TRP A 357 -19.29 1.39 -20.27
C TRP A 357 -18.14 0.79 -19.43
N LEU A 358 -17.44 -0.20 -19.96
CA LEU A 358 -16.31 -0.84 -19.29
C LEU A 358 -15.13 0.13 -19.18
N MET A 359 -14.83 0.89 -20.24
CA MET A 359 -13.84 1.98 -20.16
C MET A 359 -14.27 3.04 -19.15
N GLY A 360 -15.57 3.36 -19.06
CA GLY A 360 -16.13 4.26 -18.05
C GLY A 360 -15.85 3.79 -16.62
N ILE A 361 -15.99 2.50 -16.34
CA ILE A 361 -15.61 1.92 -15.05
C ILE A 361 -14.11 2.08 -14.80
N PHE A 362 -13.26 1.79 -15.79
CA PHE A 362 -11.82 1.89 -15.60
C PHE A 362 -11.34 3.31 -15.28
N VAL A 363 -11.99 4.35 -15.82
CA VAL A 363 -11.67 5.75 -15.46
C VAL A 363 -11.69 5.96 -13.93
N PHE A 364 -12.70 5.43 -13.24
CA PHE A 364 -12.81 5.57 -11.78
C PHE A 364 -12.14 4.46 -10.98
N SER A 365 -11.74 3.37 -11.64
CA SER A 365 -11.19 2.18 -10.99
C SER A 365 -9.88 2.42 -10.23
N VAL A 366 -9.14 3.50 -10.54
CA VAL A 366 -7.92 3.90 -9.79
C VAL A 366 -8.19 4.12 -8.29
N LEU A 367 -9.41 4.51 -7.94
CA LEU A 367 -9.80 4.71 -6.53
C LEU A 367 -9.91 3.40 -5.76
N LEU A 368 -10.23 2.30 -6.43
CA LEU A 368 -10.51 1.02 -5.78
C LEU A 368 -9.26 0.45 -5.08
N PRO A 369 -8.10 0.25 -5.72
CA PRO A 369 -6.92 -0.22 -5.01
C PRO A 369 -6.42 0.78 -3.96
N GLN A 370 -6.61 2.08 -4.17
CA GLN A 370 -6.23 3.10 -3.19
C GLN A 370 -7.04 2.93 -1.89
N ILE A 371 -8.36 2.84 -2.01
CA ILE A 371 -9.23 2.61 -0.85
C ILE A 371 -8.91 1.26 -0.20
N ALA A 372 -8.79 0.18 -0.98
CA ALA A 372 -8.50 -1.16 -0.46
C ALA A 372 -7.19 -1.21 0.33
N ASN A 373 -6.14 -0.55 -0.16
CA ASN A 373 -4.88 -0.44 0.55
C ASN A 373 -5.06 0.29 1.90
N GLN A 374 -5.75 1.43 1.92
CA GLN A 374 -6.00 2.20 3.14
C GLN A 374 -6.79 1.38 4.16
N VAL A 375 -7.91 0.77 3.76
CA VAL A 375 -8.74 -0.02 4.66
C VAL A 375 -8.05 -1.32 5.10
N GLY A 376 -7.16 -1.89 4.28
CA GLY A 376 -6.30 -3.01 4.67
C GLY A 376 -5.32 -2.62 5.79
N TRP A 377 -4.66 -1.47 5.66
CA TRP A 377 -3.81 -0.94 6.73
C TRP A 377 -4.59 -0.63 8.00
N TYR A 378 -5.75 0.01 7.87
CA TYR A 378 -6.63 0.26 9.02
C TYR A 378 -7.03 -1.02 9.72
N THR A 379 -7.38 -2.07 8.97
CA THR A 379 -7.69 -3.39 9.54
C THR A 379 -6.49 -3.96 10.31
N ALA A 380 -5.30 -3.92 9.72
CA ALA A 380 -4.09 -4.47 10.33
C ALA A 380 -3.63 -3.71 11.59
N GLU A 381 -3.72 -2.38 11.56
CA GLU A 381 -3.17 -1.50 12.59
C GLU A 381 -4.17 -1.20 13.71
N VAL A 382 -5.43 -0.92 13.37
CA VAL A 382 -6.49 -0.74 14.39
C VAL A 382 -6.82 -2.08 15.04
N GLY A 383 -6.76 -3.18 14.29
CA GLY A 383 -6.90 -4.52 14.85
C GLY A 383 -5.74 -4.96 15.76
N ARG A 384 -4.61 -4.24 15.76
CA ARG A 384 -3.49 -4.47 16.71
C ARG A 384 -3.73 -3.80 18.07
N GLN A 385 -4.59 -2.77 18.12
CA GLN A 385 -4.90 -2.08 19.37
C GLN A 385 -5.42 -3.09 20.41
N PRO A 386 -5.02 -2.95 21.68
CA PRO A 386 -4.43 -1.76 22.32
C PRO A 386 -2.88 -1.75 22.35
N TRP A 387 -2.25 -2.52 21.47
CA TRP A 387 -0.80 -2.66 21.41
C TRP A 387 -0.21 -1.81 20.27
N VAL A 388 0.90 -1.14 20.56
CA VAL A 388 1.79 -0.59 19.52
C VAL A 388 2.83 -1.63 19.10
N VAL A 389 3.29 -2.45 20.05
CA VAL A 389 4.07 -3.67 19.80
C VAL A 389 3.31 -4.82 20.47
N TYR A 390 2.79 -5.74 19.65
CA TYR A 390 1.84 -6.76 20.09
C TYR A 390 2.39 -7.60 21.24
N GLY A 391 1.65 -7.64 22.35
CA GLY A 391 2.02 -8.38 23.57
C GLY A 391 3.13 -7.75 24.41
N LEU A 392 3.77 -6.65 23.97
CA LEU A 392 4.95 -6.07 24.61
C LEU A 392 4.77 -4.64 25.09
N LEU A 393 4.23 -3.76 24.23
CA LEU A 393 4.08 -2.34 24.53
C LEU A 393 2.67 -1.85 24.18
N ARG A 394 1.96 -1.36 25.20
CA ARG A 394 0.66 -0.71 25.06
C ARG A 394 0.80 0.65 24.40
N THR A 395 -0.18 1.03 23.58
CA THR A 395 -0.22 2.34 22.91
C THR A 395 -0.18 3.49 23.94
N SER A 396 -0.90 3.36 25.04
CA SER A 396 -0.94 4.36 26.12
C SER A 396 0.41 4.60 26.80
N ASN A 397 1.31 3.61 26.79
CA ASN A 397 2.63 3.69 27.39
C ASN A 397 3.72 4.13 26.40
N ALA A 398 3.39 4.31 25.11
CA ALA A 398 4.35 4.55 24.04
C ALA A 398 4.58 6.04 23.73
N LEU A 399 3.74 6.92 24.26
CA LEU A 399 3.74 8.35 23.96
C LEU A 399 4.94 9.10 24.56
N SER A 400 5.20 10.26 23.98
CA SER A 400 6.11 11.27 24.52
C SER A 400 5.51 11.97 25.73
N GLN A 401 6.11 11.78 26.90
CA GLN A 401 5.67 12.40 28.16
C GLN A 401 5.84 13.93 28.17
N ALA A 402 6.69 14.48 27.29
CA ALA A 402 6.95 15.91 27.19
C ALA A 402 5.93 16.68 26.33
N VAL A 403 5.09 15.97 25.56
CA VAL A 403 4.20 16.59 24.57
C VAL A 403 2.83 16.84 25.20
N LYS A 404 2.36 18.10 25.11
CA LYS A 404 1.02 18.51 25.53
C LYS A 404 0.02 18.38 24.39
N ALA A 405 -1.26 18.18 24.74
CA ALA A 405 -2.35 18.03 23.76
C ALA A 405 -2.45 19.22 22.81
N GLU A 406 -2.22 20.44 23.30
CA GLU A 406 -2.23 21.68 22.52
C GLU A 406 -1.18 21.67 21.40
N HIS A 407 0.02 21.14 21.66
CA HIS A 407 1.08 21.04 20.65
C HIS A 407 0.72 20.03 19.55
N VAL A 408 0.12 18.89 19.93
CA VAL A 408 -0.35 17.89 18.96
C VAL A 408 -1.50 18.44 18.13
N LEU A 409 -2.46 19.14 18.74
CA LEU A 409 -3.59 19.74 18.02
C LEU A 409 -3.11 20.82 17.05
N ALA A 410 -2.22 21.72 17.48
CA ALA A 410 -1.68 22.77 16.63
C ALA A 410 -0.93 22.20 15.42
N SER A 411 -0.07 21.20 15.65
CA SER A 411 0.63 20.51 14.55
C SER A 411 -0.31 19.71 13.66
N LEU A 412 -1.37 19.11 14.19
CA LEU A 412 -2.39 18.40 13.40
C LEU A 412 -3.13 19.36 12.47
N ILE A 413 -3.56 20.52 12.95
CA ILE A 413 -4.18 21.56 12.13
C ILE A 413 -3.21 22.01 11.02
N LEU A 414 -1.94 22.24 11.37
CA LEU A 414 -0.91 22.65 10.41
C LEU A 414 -0.69 21.58 9.33
N PHE A 415 -0.49 20.33 9.72
CA PHE A 415 -0.33 19.22 8.77
C PHE A 415 -1.57 19.05 7.90
N THR A 416 -2.76 19.19 8.47
CA THR A 416 -4.01 19.10 7.71
C THR A 416 -4.07 20.17 6.62
N PHE A 417 -3.76 21.42 6.97
CA PHE A 417 -3.72 22.52 6.01
C PHE A 417 -2.66 22.32 4.92
N ILE A 418 -1.43 21.99 5.29
CA ILE A 418 -0.33 21.76 4.32
C ILE A 418 -0.65 20.57 3.41
N TYR A 419 -1.14 19.46 3.95
CA TYR A 419 -1.42 18.26 3.16
C TYR A 419 -2.62 18.45 2.23
N MET A 420 -3.65 19.22 2.63
CA MET A 420 -4.72 19.62 1.71
C MET A 420 -4.18 20.45 0.53
N MET A 421 -3.27 21.40 0.79
CA MET A 421 -2.63 22.18 -0.28
C MET A 421 -1.78 21.31 -1.20
N LEU A 422 -0.94 20.43 -0.62
CA LEU A 422 -0.10 19.51 -1.39
C LEU A 422 -0.95 18.53 -2.22
N PHE A 423 -2.08 18.06 -1.68
CA PHE A 423 -3.01 17.21 -2.41
C PHE A 423 -3.67 17.93 -3.57
N GLY A 424 -4.13 19.17 -3.35
CA GLY A 424 -4.68 20.01 -4.42
C GLY A 424 -3.65 20.26 -5.53
N LEU A 425 -2.40 20.58 -5.16
CA LEU A 425 -1.31 20.76 -6.09
C LEU A 425 -0.99 19.46 -6.85
N PHE A 426 -0.95 18.33 -6.16
CA PHE A 426 -0.75 17.01 -6.76
C PHE A 426 -1.80 16.72 -7.82
N LEU A 427 -3.09 16.84 -7.49
CA LEU A 427 -4.19 16.58 -8.41
C LEU A 427 -4.15 17.53 -9.62
N TYR A 428 -3.85 18.82 -9.37
CA TYR A 428 -3.68 19.80 -10.45
C TYR A 428 -2.54 19.41 -11.40
N LEU A 429 -1.35 19.10 -10.88
CA LEU A 429 -0.19 18.73 -11.69
C LEU A 429 -0.37 17.38 -12.39
N LEU A 430 -0.99 16.41 -11.72
CA LEU A 430 -1.30 15.11 -12.29
C LEU A 430 -2.28 15.27 -13.46
N ASN A 431 -3.37 16.01 -13.26
CA ASN A 431 -4.33 16.30 -14.32
C ASN A 431 -3.65 17.07 -15.46
N LYS A 432 -2.84 18.09 -15.17
CA LYS A 432 -2.09 18.85 -16.19
C LYS A 432 -1.24 17.92 -17.06
N LYS A 433 -0.49 16.99 -16.45
CA LYS A 433 0.33 16.01 -17.19
C LYS A 433 -0.54 15.05 -18.03
N ILE A 434 -1.67 14.58 -17.49
CA ILE A 434 -2.60 13.71 -18.23
C ILE A 434 -3.27 14.47 -19.40
N GLN A 435 -3.67 15.73 -19.21
CA GLN A 435 -4.26 16.52 -20.29
C GLN A 435 -3.24 16.84 -21.40
N HIS A 436 -1.96 17.02 -21.05
CA HIS A 436 -0.88 17.21 -22.02
C HIS A 436 -0.66 15.94 -22.88
N GLY A 437 -0.73 14.76 -22.26
CA GLY A 437 -0.59 13.49 -22.97
C GLY A 437 0.85 13.09 -23.31
N PRO A 438 1.04 11.97 -24.02
CA PRO A 438 2.35 11.58 -24.52
C PRO A 438 2.81 12.52 -25.63
N ASP A 439 4.10 12.86 -25.62
CA ASP A 439 4.74 13.58 -26.73
C ASP A 439 4.92 12.61 -27.90
N VAL A 440 3.97 12.61 -28.85
CA VAL A 440 4.01 11.76 -30.05
C VAL A 440 4.93 12.40 -31.08
N ILE A 441 5.99 11.70 -31.47
CA ILE A 441 6.89 12.16 -32.53
C ILE A 441 6.23 11.82 -33.86
N ASP A 442 5.79 12.85 -34.59
CA ASP A 442 5.21 12.66 -35.92
C ASP A 442 6.29 12.16 -36.89
N SER A 443 6.03 11.06 -37.59
CA SER A 443 7.00 10.42 -38.49
C SER A 443 7.34 11.26 -39.72
N ASP A 444 6.59 12.34 -39.96
CA ASP A 444 6.71 13.19 -41.14
C ASP A 444 7.59 14.44 -40.91
N GLN A 445 8.14 14.63 -39.72
CA GLN A 445 9.15 15.65 -39.43
C GLN A 445 10.50 15.00 -39.16
N GLU A 446 11.22 14.64 -40.23
CA GLU A 446 12.68 14.45 -40.17
C GLU A 446 13.34 15.81 -39.92
N GLU A 447 13.31 16.29 -38.68
CA GLU A 447 14.33 17.20 -38.19
C GLU A 447 15.54 16.40 -37.69
N PRO A 448 16.78 16.83 -37.99
CA PRO A 448 17.99 16.12 -37.60
C PRO A 448 18.12 16.10 -36.07
N SER A 449 17.75 14.96 -35.48
CA SER A 449 18.08 14.49 -34.13
C SER A 449 18.24 15.56 -33.03
N SER A 450 17.27 16.44 -32.85
CA SER A 450 17.13 17.26 -31.64
C SER A 450 16.12 16.61 -30.70
N ARG A 451 16.54 15.51 -30.05
CA ARG A 451 15.69 14.75 -29.12
C ARG A 451 15.62 15.49 -27.77
N MET A 452 14.49 16.13 -27.49
CA MET A 452 14.26 16.91 -26.26
C MET A 452 14.13 16.04 -24.99
N ASN A 453 14.42 16.65 -23.83
CA ASN A 453 14.41 16.03 -22.50
C ASN A 453 13.00 16.09 -21.86
N PRO A 454 12.43 14.98 -21.36
CA PRO A 454 11.02 14.90 -20.95
C PRO A 454 10.62 15.81 -19.79
N VAL A 455 11.53 16.31 -18.95
CA VAL A 455 11.16 17.08 -17.74
C VAL A 455 10.98 18.58 -18.00
N PHE A 456 11.50 19.11 -19.10
CA PHE A 456 11.51 20.56 -19.36
C PHE A 456 10.29 21.11 -20.10
N ASN A 457 9.30 20.27 -20.44
CA ASN A 457 8.03 20.68 -21.07
C ASN A 457 6.81 20.21 -20.26
#